data_AF-A0ABD3Q224-F1
#
_entry.id   AF-A0ABD3Q224-F1
#
_cell.length_a   1.000
_cell.length_b   1.000
_cell.length_c   1.000
_cell.angle_alpha   90.00
_cell.angle_beta   90.00
_cell.angle_gamma   90.00
#
_symmetry.space_group_name_H-M   'P 1'
#
loop_
_entity.id
_entity.type
_entity.pdbx_description
1 polymer ?
#
loop_
_entity_poly.entity_id
_entity_poly.type
_entity_poly.pdbx_seq_one_letter_code
_entity_poly.pdbx_strand_id
1 'polypeptide(L)'
;MTGISPETSSRMCAHMNDDHAHTCHAIVISAISGRETGKVQHAKMTSVSMTGYSLSYVLCDGDACAMKEITIPFAPPLNSPDQVRPRLIDDHHRAMTPKFAWLVTDPTQRIIFGVCILLGVGAALGREGLRSAVDDTPWAKSMIDYTFGSSARFAEAVIWAWYFSLVAHSLEGVYTAYLCKRILKLKAITTMKWFVLNACVGFPIMNKAKELVAINSASKSKRKK
;
A
#
# COMPACT_ATOMS: atom_id res chain seq x y z
N MET A 1 35.73 16.70 -11.12
CA MET A 1 34.33 16.54 -10.67
C MET A 1 34.36 16.11 -9.22
N THR A 2 33.82 16.92 -8.32
CA THR A 2 33.80 16.59 -6.89
C THR A 2 32.72 15.54 -6.65
N GLY A 3 33.15 14.31 -6.34
CA GLY A 3 32.25 13.26 -5.90
C GLY A 3 31.62 13.59 -4.54
N ILE A 4 30.63 12.79 -4.13
CA ILE A 4 30.06 12.87 -2.79
C ILE A 4 31.12 12.35 -1.80
N SER A 5 31.51 13.18 -0.83
CA SER A 5 32.49 12.76 0.19
C SER A 5 31.89 11.65 1.09
N PRO A 6 32.72 10.77 1.68
CA PRO A 6 32.24 9.74 2.61
C PRO A 6 31.43 10.30 3.78
N GLU A 7 31.82 11.45 4.33
CA GLU A 7 31.13 12.12 5.44
C GLU A 7 29.76 12.65 5.00
N THR A 8 29.69 13.20 3.79
CA THR A 8 28.43 13.68 3.19
C THR A 8 27.48 12.52 2.95
N SER A 9 27.99 11.42 2.39
CA SER A 9 27.25 10.18 2.16
C SER A 9 26.70 9.60 3.47
N SER A 10 27.55 9.52 4.51
CA SER A 10 27.17 9.04 5.84
C SER A 10 26.07 9.89 6.48
N ARG A 11 26.19 11.23 6.42
CA ARG A 11 25.15 12.15 6.91
C ARG A 11 23.81 11.97 6.19
N MET A 12 23.83 11.79 4.87
CA MET A 12 22.62 11.54 4.08
C MET A 12 21.98 10.21 4.45
N CYS A 13 22.79 9.15 4.61
CA CYS A 13 22.31 7.84 5.02
C CYS A 13 21.67 7.89 6.41
N ALA A 14 22.32 8.53 7.39
CA ALA A 14 21.77 8.71 8.73
C ALA A 14 20.41 9.43 8.69
N HIS A 15 20.32 10.55 7.97
CA HIS A 15 19.05 11.27 7.82
C HIS A 15 17.95 10.42 7.17
N MET A 16 18.28 9.67 6.12
CA MET A 16 17.33 8.76 5.47
C MET A 16 16.87 7.64 6.40
N ASN A 17 17.78 7.06 7.17
CA ASN A 17 17.48 5.96 8.08
C ASN A 17 16.64 6.43 9.27
N ASP A 18 16.86 7.65 9.76
CA ASP A 18 16.17 8.16 10.94
C ASP A 18 14.79 8.73 10.61
N ASP A 19 14.72 9.62 9.61
CA ASP A 19 13.51 10.38 9.30
C ASP A 19 12.67 9.76 8.17
N HIS A 20 13.27 8.85 7.39
CA HIS A 20 12.68 8.28 6.18
C HIS A 20 12.82 6.74 6.09
N ALA A 21 12.88 6.02 7.22
CA ALA A 21 13.00 4.55 7.23
C ALA A 21 11.93 3.83 6.38
N HIS A 22 10.70 4.35 6.40
CA HIS A 22 9.60 3.83 5.58
C HIS A 22 9.87 3.96 4.07
N THR A 23 10.60 4.98 3.65
CA THR A 23 11.06 5.16 2.27
C THR A 23 12.03 4.07 1.87
N CYS A 24 13.05 3.81 2.71
CA CYS A 24 14.03 2.75 2.45
C CYS A 24 13.31 1.39 2.31
N HIS A 25 12.38 1.10 3.22
CA HIS A 25 11.57 -0.12 3.15
C HIS A 25 10.75 -0.22 1.85
N ALA A 26 10.02 0.85 1.49
CA ALA A 26 9.21 0.87 0.27
C ALA A 26 10.06 0.74 -1.01
N ILE A 27 11.25 1.35 -1.06
CA ILE A 27 12.17 1.23 -2.20
C ILE A 27 12.65 -0.22 -2.33
N VAL A 28 13.08 -0.86 -1.23
CA VAL A 28 13.49 -2.27 -1.24
C VAL A 28 12.36 -3.15 -1.76
N ILE A 29 11.16 -3.04 -1.18
CA ILE A 29 9.99 -3.82 -1.60
C ILE A 29 9.71 -3.62 -3.10
N SER A 30 9.74 -2.37 -3.58
CA SER A 30 9.51 -2.06 -4.99
C SER A 30 10.57 -2.68 -5.91
N ALA A 31 11.84 -2.68 -5.48
CA ALA A 31 12.97 -3.18 -6.26
C ALA A 31 13.03 -4.71 -6.36
N ILE A 32 12.63 -5.42 -5.30
CA ILE A 32 12.67 -6.90 -5.26
C ILE A 32 11.33 -7.55 -5.63
N SER A 33 10.26 -6.77 -5.73
CA SER A 33 8.92 -7.25 -6.10
C SER A 33 8.97 -8.09 -7.38
N GLY A 34 8.60 -9.38 -7.26
CA GLY A 34 8.59 -10.34 -8.38
C GLY A 34 9.89 -11.13 -8.59
N ARG A 35 10.95 -10.85 -7.82
CA ARG A 35 12.19 -11.64 -7.82
C ARG A 35 12.35 -12.49 -6.58
N GLU A 36 11.89 -11.97 -5.45
CA GLU A 36 12.07 -12.62 -4.15
C GLU A 36 10.74 -12.67 -3.39
N THR A 37 10.56 -13.71 -2.59
CA THR A 37 9.45 -13.85 -1.64
C THR A 37 10.02 -13.73 -0.23
N GLY A 38 9.24 -13.17 0.70
CA GLY A 38 9.67 -12.98 2.08
C GLY A 38 9.35 -11.59 2.63
N LYS A 39 9.50 -11.44 3.95
CA LYS A 39 9.25 -10.21 4.68
C LYS A 39 10.54 -9.39 4.77
N VAL A 40 10.51 -8.19 4.21
CA VAL A 40 11.61 -7.22 4.34
C VAL A 40 11.55 -6.56 5.71
N GLN A 41 12.67 -6.59 6.42
CA GLN A 41 12.87 -5.97 7.72
C GLN A 41 14.16 -5.12 7.70
N HIS A 42 14.25 -4.17 8.63
CA HIS A 42 15.48 -3.39 8.88
C HIS A 42 16.15 -2.77 7.63
N ALA A 43 15.35 -2.35 6.66
CA ALA A 43 15.86 -1.66 5.47
C ALA A 43 16.53 -0.34 5.86
N LYS A 44 17.79 -0.16 5.47
CA LYS A 44 18.61 1.01 5.75
C LYS A 44 19.50 1.37 4.56
N MET A 45 19.68 2.65 4.30
CA MET A 45 20.67 3.17 3.36
C MET A 45 22.08 3.05 3.93
N THR A 46 22.98 2.47 3.15
CA THR A 46 24.38 2.19 3.53
C THR A 46 25.35 3.16 2.87
N SER A 47 25.11 3.52 1.61
CA SER A 47 25.94 4.46 0.88
C SER A 47 25.16 5.21 -0.20
N VAL A 48 25.68 6.38 -0.58
CA VAL A 48 25.23 7.20 -1.71
C VAL A 48 26.44 7.62 -2.53
N SER A 49 26.33 7.50 -3.85
CA SER A 49 27.34 7.88 -4.84
C SER A 49 26.73 8.76 -5.94
N MET A 50 27.55 9.20 -6.90
CA MET A 50 27.07 9.96 -8.07
C MET A 50 26.22 9.10 -9.04
N THR A 51 26.30 7.78 -8.95
CA THR A 51 25.63 6.85 -9.86
C THR A 51 24.45 6.12 -9.22
N GLY A 52 24.31 6.15 -7.90
CA GLY A 52 23.22 5.48 -7.20
C GLY A 52 23.37 5.51 -5.69
N TYR A 53 22.59 4.66 -5.02
CA TYR A 53 22.67 4.46 -3.57
C TYR A 53 22.42 2.99 -3.22
N SER A 54 23.01 2.53 -2.13
CA SER A 54 22.88 1.15 -1.66
C SER A 54 21.99 1.08 -0.42
N LEU A 55 21.17 0.05 -0.38
CA LEU A 55 20.26 -0.27 0.72
C LEU A 55 20.60 -1.69 1.20
N SER A 56 20.83 -1.84 2.50
CA SER A 56 20.86 -3.14 3.16
C SER A 56 19.53 -3.43 3.84
N TYR A 57 19.13 -4.68 3.86
CA TYR A 57 17.88 -5.13 4.47
C TYR A 57 18.00 -6.57 4.93
N VAL A 58 17.10 -6.99 5.80
CA VAL A 58 16.95 -8.38 6.20
C VAL A 58 15.74 -8.94 5.49
N LEU A 59 15.91 -10.01 4.72
CA LEU A 59 14.81 -10.75 4.13
C LEU A 59 14.57 -12.02 4.95
N CYS A 60 13.37 -12.17 5.47
CA CYS A 60 12.97 -13.37 6.20
C CYS A 60 11.96 -14.19 5.40
N ASP A 61 12.23 -15.49 5.26
CA ASP A 61 11.34 -16.50 4.71
C ASP A 61 11.13 -17.60 5.77
N GLY A 62 9.93 -17.63 6.37
CA GLY A 62 9.69 -18.38 7.61
C GLY A 62 10.62 -17.92 8.74
N ASP A 63 11.36 -18.88 9.31
CA ASP A 63 12.34 -18.65 10.39
C ASP A 63 13.73 -18.27 9.86
N ALA A 64 13.98 -18.40 8.56
CA ALA A 64 15.27 -18.09 7.96
C ALA A 64 15.34 -16.62 7.56
N CYS A 65 16.30 -15.88 8.14
CA CYS A 65 16.54 -14.48 7.81
C CYS A 65 17.96 -14.29 7.26
N ALA A 66 18.08 -13.59 6.13
CA ALA A 66 19.36 -13.27 5.50
C ALA A 66 19.51 -11.75 5.33
N MET A 67 20.70 -11.23 5.65
CA MET A 67 21.07 -9.87 5.31
C MET A 67 21.40 -9.79 3.82
N LYS A 68 20.77 -8.85 3.11
CA LYS A 68 20.96 -8.60 1.69
C LYS A 68 21.28 -7.13 1.46
N GLU A 69 21.87 -6.85 0.31
CA GLU A 69 22.15 -5.49 -0.16
C GLU A 69 21.69 -5.34 -1.61
N ILE A 70 21.12 -4.18 -1.93
CA ILE A 70 20.76 -3.81 -3.29
C ILE A 70 21.27 -2.40 -3.59
N THR A 71 21.67 -2.18 -4.84
CA THR A 71 22.07 -0.85 -5.34
C THR A 71 21.02 -0.34 -6.30
N ILE A 72 20.49 0.85 -6.02
CA ILE A 72 19.50 1.54 -6.84
C ILE A 72 20.24 2.61 -7.67
N PRO A 73 20.29 2.49 -9.00
CA PRO A 73 20.98 3.46 -9.83
C PRO A 73 20.18 4.77 -9.98
N PHE A 74 20.90 5.89 -10.06
CA PHE A 74 20.37 7.14 -10.59
C PHE A 74 20.39 7.08 -12.11
N ALA A 75 19.23 7.23 -12.74
CA ALA A 75 19.07 7.24 -14.19
C ALA A 75 18.41 8.55 -14.66
N PRO A 76 19.17 9.50 -15.25
CA PRO A 76 20.62 9.47 -15.49
C PRO A 76 21.45 9.63 -14.20
N PRO A 77 22.77 9.34 -14.25
CA PRO A 77 23.69 9.67 -13.15
C PRO A 77 23.63 11.16 -12.78
N LEU A 78 24.03 11.47 -11.54
CA LEU A 78 24.01 12.84 -11.05
C LEU A 78 25.10 13.67 -11.69
N ASN A 79 24.78 14.92 -12.04
CA ASN A 79 25.75 15.89 -12.54
C ASN A 79 26.44 16.62 -11.39
N SER A 80 25.76 16.76 -10.24
CA SER A 80 26.31 17.36 -9.03
C SER A 80 25.72 16.73 -7.75
N PRO A 81 26.45 16.77 -6.61
CA PRO A 81 25.96 16.26 -5.32
C PRO A 81 24.62 16.85 -4.86
N ASP A 82 24.33 18.10 -5.21
CA ASP A 82 23.08 18.78 -4.82
C ASP A 82 21.82 18.12 -5.41
N GLN A 83 21.99 17.33 -6.48
CA GLN A 83 20.90 16.59 -7.11
C GLN A 83 20.49 15.33 -6.34
N VAL A 84 21.30 14.85 -5.39
CA VAL A 84 20.98 13.64 -4.60
C VAL A 84 19.63 13.78 -3.90
N ARG A 85 19.45 14.88 -3.18
CA ARG A 85 18.24 15.11 -2.37
C ARG A 85 16.95 15.13 -3.20
N PRO A 86 16.83 15.93 -4.28
CA PRO A 86 15.62 15.89 -5.10
C PRO A 86 15.38 14.52 -5.73
N ARG A 87 16.43 13.78 -6.12
CA ARG A 87 16.28 12.41 -6.63
C ARG A 87 15.76 11.43 -5.58
N LEU A 88 16.26 11.50 -4.35
CA LEU A 88 15.74 10.67 -3.26
C LEU A 88 14.28 11.02 -2.90
N ILE A 89 13.88 12.28 -3.00
CA ILE A 89 12.48 12.71 -2.81
C ILE A 89 11.58 12.14 -3.92
N ASP A 90 12.03 12.15 -5.17
CA ASP A 90 11.27 11.56 -6.27
C ASP A 90 11.15 10.04 -6.12
N ASP A 91 12.24 9.37 -5.74
CA ASP A 91 12.24 7.93 -5.46
C ASP A 91 11.32 7.58 -4.27
N HIS A 92 11.29 8.41 -3.24
CA HIS A 92 10.33 8.29 -2.14
C HIS A 92 8.89 8.29 -2.64
N HIS A 93 8.50 9.28 -3.43
CA HIS A 93 7.13 9.34 -3.95
C HIS A 93 6.83 8.19 -4.92
N ARG A 94 7.80 7.79 -5.75
CA ARG A 94 7.65 6.67 -6.69
C ARG A 94 7.44 5.35 -5.94
N ALA A 95 8.28 5.05 -4.96
CA ALA A 95 8.20 3.81 -4.18
C ALA A 95 6.95 3.73 -3.30
N MET A 96 6.51 4.88 -2.77
CA MET A 96 5.32 4.98 -1.91
C MET A 96 4.00 5.10 -2.70
N THR A 97 4.05 5.12 -4.03
CA THR A 97 2.83 5.21 -4.86
C THR A 97 2.15 3.84 -4.95
N PRO A 98 0.86 3.74 -4.59
CA PRO A 98 0.17 2.47 -4.63
C PRO A 98 -0.11 2.10 -6.10
N LYS A 99 -0.14 0.80 -6.39
CA LYS A 99 -0.36 0.28 -7.73
C LYS A 99 -1.82 -0.14 -7.88
N PHE A 100 -2.58 0.52 -8.74
CA PHE A 100 -3.97 0.12 -9.05
C PHE A 100 -4.08 -1.31 -9.58
N ALA A 101 -3.01 -1.82 -10.19
CA ALA A 101 -2.93 -3.22 -10.59
C ALA A 101 -3.20 -4.20 -9.43
N TRP A 102 -2.98 -3.80 -8.16
CA TRP A 102 -3.28 -4.64 -7.01
C TRP A 102 -4.77 -5.01 -6.90
N LEU A 103 -5.69 -4.20 -7.45
CA LEU A 103 -7.11 -4.57 -7.54
C LEU A 103 -7.34 -5.88 -8.30
N VAL A 104 -6.39 -6.28 -9.15
CA VAL A 104 -6.48 -7.47 -10.00
C VAL A 104 -5.43 -8.51 -9.63
N THR A 105 -4.23 -8.07 -9.24
CA THR A 105 -3.09 -8.97 -8.99
C THR A 105 -3.00 -9.47 -7.54
N ASP A 106 -3.53 -8.74 -6.57
CA ASP A 106 -3.58 -9.18 -5.17
C ASP A 106 -4.89 -9.95 -4.94
N PRO A 107 -4.86 -11.25 -4.58
CA PRO A 107 -6.06 -12.07 -4.45
C PRO A 107 -7.07 -11.51 -3.45
N THR A 108 -6.59 -10.94 -2.34
CA THR A 108 -7.46 -10.40 -1.28
C THR A 108 -8.17 -9.16 -1.77
N GLN A 109 -7.42 -8.24 -2.40
CA GLN A 109 -7.99 -7.00 -2.94
C GLN A 109 -8.94 -7.29 -4.09
N ARG A 110 -8.61 -8.26 -4.96
CA ARG A 110 -9.47 -8.70 -6.06
C ARG A 110 -10.81 -9.25 -5.57
N ILE A 111 -10.79 -10.11 -4.55
CA ILE A 111 -12.02 -10.67 -3.97
C ILE A 111 -12.89 -9.56 -3.39
N ILE A 112 -12.32 -8.70 -2.55
CA ILE A 112 -13.09 -7.63 -1.89
C ILE A 112 -13.63 -6.64 -2.93
N PHE A 113 -12.81 -6.23 -3.90
CA PHE A 113 -13.25 -5.35 -4.98
C PHE A 113 -14.37 -5.97 -5.82
N GLY A 114 -14.25 -7.26 -6.14
CA GLY A 114 -15.31 -8.02 -6.82
C GLY A 114 -16.61 -8.09 -6.01
N VAL A 115 -16.52 -8.35 -4.71
CA VAL A 115 -17.68 -8.32 -3.80
C VAL A 115 -18.33 -6.94 -3.78
N CYS A 116 -17.55 -5.86 -3.69
CA CYS A 116 -18.09 -4.50 -3.75
C CYS A 116 -18.82 -4.21 -5.07
N ILE A 117 -18.28 -4.68 -6.21
CA ILE A 117 -18.97 -4.56 -7.50
C ILE A 117 -20.29 -5.33 -7.48
N LEU A 118 -20.31 -6.58 -6.99
CA LEU A 118 -21.52 -7.38 -6.93
C LEU A 118 -22.58 -6.77 -6.00
N LEU A 119 -22.16 -6.22 -4.85
CA LEU A 119 -23.03 -5.47 -3.95
C LEU A 119 -23.61 -4.23 -4.65
N GLY A 120 -22.79 -3.48 -5.40
CA GLY A 120 -23.23 -2.32 -6.16
C GLY A 120 -24.23 -2.68 -7.26
N VAL A 121 -24.01 -3.78 -7.99
CA VAL A 121 -24.95 -4.29 -8.99
C VAL A 121 -26.26 -4.72 -8.34
N GLY A 122 -26.20 -5.47 -7.22
CA GLY A 122 -27.38 -5.88 -6.48
C GLY A 122 -28.18 -4.69 -5.93
N ALA A 123 -27.49 -3.65 -5.44
CA ALA A 123 -28.13 -2.42 -5.00
C ALA A 123 -28.78 -1.64 -6.16
N ALA A 124 -28.14 -1.61 -7.34
CA ALA A 124 -28.67 -0.94 -8.52
C ALA A 124 -29.92 -1.63 -9.11
N LEU A 125 -30.01 -2.96 -9.02
CA LEU A 125 -31.22 -3.71 -9.38
C LEU A 125 -32.42 -3.38 -8.47
N GLY A 126 -32.13 -2.89 -7.26
CA GLY A 126 -33.14 -2.66 -6.23
C GLY A 126 -33.69 -3.95 -5.63
N ARG A 127 -34.55 -3.78 -4.62
CA ARG A 127 -35.05 -4.88 -3.80
C ARG A 127 -35.82 -5.92 -4.61
N GLU A 128 -36.80 -5.48 -5.41
CA GLU A 128 -37.64 -6.38 -6.20
C GLU A 128 -36.87 -7.05 -7.34
N GLY A 129 -36.00 -6.31 -8.02
CA GLY A 129 -35.18 -6.87 -9.11
C GLY A 129 -34.23 -7.97 -8.61
N LEU A 130 -33.55 -7.72 -7.49
CA LEU A 130 -32.66 -8.71 -6.87
C LEU A 130 -33.44 -9.92 -6.34
N ARG A 131 -34.61 -9.69 -5.73
CA ARG A 131 -35.49 -10.77 -5.27
C ARG A 131 -35.96 -11.66 -6.42
N SER A 132 -36.47 -11.07 -7.51
CA SER A 132 -36.91 -11.83 -8.69
C SER A 132 -35.76 -12.67 -9.25
N ALA A 133 -34.58 -12.06 -9.45
CA ALA A 133 -33.41 -12.77 -9.97
C ALA A 133 -33.02 -14.01 -9.13
N VAL A 134 -33.14 -13.91 -7.81
CA VAL A 134 -32.91 -15.03 -6.89
C VAL A 134 -34.04 -16.07 -6.99
N ASP A 135 -35.29 -15.62 -6.94
CA ASP A 135 -36.46 -16.50 -6.93
C ASP A 135 -36.60 -17.28 -8.26
N ASP A 136 -36.17 -16.68 -9.37
CA ASP A 136 -36.14 -17.28 -10.72
C ASP A 136 -34.99 -18.31 -10.90
N THR A 137 -34.10 -18.44 -9.91
CA THR A 137 -32.94 -19.33 -9.94
C THR A 137 -33.02 -20.37 -8.79
N PRO A 138 -33.57 -21.58 -9.03
CA PRO A 138 -33.93 -22.51 -7.95
C PRO A 138 -32.80 -22.88 -6.98
N TRP A 139 -31.58 -23.10 -7.50
CA TRP A 139 -30.42 -23.42 -6.66
C TRP A 139 -29.99 -22.23 -5.78
N ALA A 140 -30.06 -21.01 -6.32
CA ALA A 140 -29.71 -19.79 -5.59
C ALA A 140 -30.77 -19.50 -4.52
N LYS A 141 -32.05 -19.65 -4.87
CA LYS A 141 -33.17 -19.54 -3.93
C LYS A 141 -33.02 -20.49 -2.76
N SER A 142 -32.76 -21.78 -3.01
CA SER A 142 -32.60 -22.78 -1.94
C SER A 142 -31.44 -22.41 -0.99
N MET A 143 -30.29 -22.01 -1.55
CA MET A 143 -29.13 -21.58 -0.77
C MET A 143 -29.40 -20.31 0.05
N ILE A 144 -30.09 -19.33 -0.55
CA ILE A 144 -30.42 -18.06 0.08
C ILE A 144 -31.48 -18.22 1.15
N ASP A 145 -32.54 -18.99 0.90
CA ASP A 145 -33.58 -19.26 1.89
C ASP A 145 -32.98 -20.05 3.08
N TYR A 146 -32.03 -20.96 2.84
CA TYR A 146 -31.28 -21.62 3.91
C TYR A 146 -30.43 -20.65 4.74
N THR A 147 -29.73 -19.72 4.09
CA THR A 147 -28.74 -18.85 4.75
C THR A 147 -29.35 -17.58 5.38
N PHE A 148 -30.31 -16.96 4.68
CA PHE A 148 -30.91 -15.67 5.02
C PHE A 148 -32.38 -15.78 5.43
N GLY A 149 -33.00 -16.95 5.29
CA GLY A 149 -34.41 -17.21 5.60
C GLY A 149 -35.38 -16.82 4.48
N SER A 150 -35.03 -15.83 3.65
CA SER A 150 -35.79 -15.48 2.44
C SER A 150 -34.98 -14.65 1.45
N SER A 151 -35.36 -14.71 0.17
CA SER A 151 -34.86 -13.81 -0.89
C SER A 151 -35.06 -12.33 -0.57
N ALA A 152 -36.15 -11.96 0.11
CA ALA A 152 -36.40 -10.59 0.55
C ALA A 152 -35.38 -10.09 1.59
N ARG A 153 -35.08 -10.90 2.61
CA ARG A 153 -34.07 -10.56 3.63
C ARG A 153 -32.67 -10.48 3.03
N PHE A 154 -32.36 -11.36 2.09
CA PHE A 154 -31.12 -11.31 1.33
C PHE A 154 -30.99 -10.01 0.52
N ALA A 155 -32.04 -9.61 -0.21
CA ALA A 155 -32.01 -8.38 -1.00
C ALA A 155 -31.80 -7.14 -0.13
N GLU A 156 -32.47 -7.07 1.04
CA GLU A 156 -32.23 -6.02 2.03
C GLU A 156 -30.78 -6.03 2.54
N ALA A 157 -30.25 -7.20 2.89
CA ALA A 157 -28.88 -7.34 3.38
C ALA A 157 -27.85 -6.87 2.34
N VAL A 158 -28.03 -7.22 1.06
CA VAL A 158 -27.15 -6.77 -0.03
C VAL A 158 -27.15 -5.25 -0.18
N ILE A 159 -28.33 -4.63 -0.19
CA ILE A 159 -28.47 -3.18 -0.31
C ILE A 159 -27.82 -2.46 0.89
N TRP A 160 -28.09 -2.93 2.12
CA TRP A 160 -27.48 -2.36 3.31
C TRP A 160 -25.96 -2.54 3.35
N ALA A 161 -25.47 -3.72 2.96
CA ALA A 161 -24.04 -4.01 2.88
C ALA A 161 -23.34 -3.09 1.87
N TRP A 162 -23.97 -2.80 0.74
CA TRP A 162 -23.44 -1.83 -0.24
C TRP A 162 -23.28 -0.43 0.37
N TYR A 163 -24.34 0.13 0.95
CA TYR A 163 -24.27 1.47 1.55
C TYR A 163 -23.30 1.53 2.74
N PHE A 164 -23.28 0.49 3.57
CA PHE A 164 -22.30 0.38 4.65
C PHE A 164 -20.88 0.38 4.11
N SER A 165 -20.59 -0.45 3.10
CA SER A 165 -19.26 -0.52 2.46
C SER A 165 -18.84 0.82 1.89
N LEU A 166 -19.74 1.54 1.19
CA LEU A 166 -19.46 2.87 0.65
C LEU A 166 -19.03 3.86 1.75
N VAL A 167 -19.76 3.91 2.86
CA VAL A 167 -19.48 4.81 3.99
C VAL A 167 -18.18 4.39 4.69
N ALA A 168 -18.05 3.12 5.06
CA ALA A 168 -16.90 2.59 5.76
C ALA A 168 -15.61 2.78 4.96
N HIS A 169 -15.59 2.39 3.68
CA HIS A 169 -14.41 2.53 2.83
C HIS A 169 -14.04 4.00 2.58
N SER A 170 -15.02 4.90 2.51
CA SER A 170 -14.77 6.34 2.39
C SER A 170 -14.10 6.91 3.64
N LEU A 171 -14.59 6.55 4.83
CA LEU A 171 -13.99 6.97 6.11
C LEU A 171 -12.56 6.42 6.27
N GLU A 172 -12.36 5.14 5.95
CA GLU A 172 -11.03 4.54 5.91
C GLU A 172 -10.13 5.24 4.88
N GLY A 173 -10.68 5.61 3.71
CA GLY A 173 -9.97 6.33 2.68
C GLY A 173 -9.48 7.70 3.15
N VAL A 174 -10.34 8.46 3.83
CA VAL A 174 -9.97 9.76 4.44
C VAL A 174 -8.87 9.57 5.49
N TYR A 175 -8.98 8.55 6.34
CA TYR A 175 -7.95 8.24 7.33
C TYR A 175 -6.61 7.85 6.68
N THR A 176 -6.64 6.99 5.66
CA THR A 176 -5.46 6.62 4.87
C THR A 176 -4.84 7.85 4.20
N ALA A 177 -5.64 8.74 3.63
CA ALA A 177 -5.16 10.01 3.05
C ALA A 177 -4.50 10.91 4.11
N TYR A 178 -5.07 10.98 5.32
CA TYR A 178 -4.47 11.68 6.45
C TYR A 178 -3.10 11.10 6.81
N LEU A 179 -2.98 9.78 6.95
CA LEU A 179 -1.70 9.11 7.23
C LEU A 179 -0.66 9.42 6.15
N CYS A 180 -1.06 9.27 4.88
CA CYS A 180 -0.22 9.57 3.71
C CYS A 180 0.27 11.02 3.69
N LYS A 181 -0.62 11.99 3.95
CA LYS A 181 -0.29 13.41 3.87
C LYS A 181 0.49 13.92 5.08
N ARG A 182 0.06 13.55 6.29
CA ARG A 182 0.55 14.16 7.54
C ARG A 182 1.73 13.39 8.13
N ILE A 183 1.74 12.07 8.01
CA ILE A 183 2.78 11.22 8.61
C ILE A 183 3.84 10.84 7.57
N LEU A 184 3.41 10.35 6.41
CA LEU A 184 4.30 9.88 5.34
C LEU A 184 4.75 11.00 4.38
N LYS A 185 4.19 12.21 4.51
CA LYS A 185 4.55 13.41 3.73
C LYS A 185 4.47 13.24 2.21
N LEU A 186 3.48 12.48 1.72
CA LEU A 186 3.32 12.22 0.29
C LEU A 186 2.77 13.43 -0.50
N LYS A 187 3.10 13.49 -1.80
CA LYS A 187 2.51 14.45 -2.76
C LYS A 187 1.00 14.22 -2.88
N ALA A 188 0.26 15.26 -3.27
CA ALA A 188 -1.20 15.22 -3.35
C ALA A 188 -1.72 14.11 -4.28
N ILE A 189 -1.10 13.95 -5.46
CA ILE A 189 -1.47 12.90 -6.41
C ILE A 189 -1.29 11.50 -5.80
N THR A 190 -0.14 11.24 -5.16
CA THR A 190 0.11 9.95 -4.49
C THR A 190 -0.89 9.69 -3.37
N THR A 191 -1.21 10.72 -2.59
CA THR A 191 -2.22 10.66 -1.51
C THR A 191 -3.61 10.34 -2.07
N MET A 192 -4.00 10.98 -3.18
CA MET A 192 -5.26 10.73 -3.85
C MET A 192 -5.35 9.28 -4.37
N LYS A 193 -4.26 8.73 -4.92
CA LYS A 193 -4.22 7.32 -5.34
C LYS A 193 -4.45 6.36 -4.16
N TRP A 194 -3.85 6.63 -3.00
CA TRP A 194 -4.11 5.86 -1.79
C TRP A 194 -5.56 5.97 -1.34
N PHE A 195 -6.14 7.17 -1.35
CA PHE A 195 -7.55 7.41 -1.03
C PHE A 195 -8.48 6.58 -1.93
N VAL A 196 -8.33 6.71 -3.25
CA VAL A 196 -9.19 6.03 -4.22
C VAL A 196 -9.07 4.52 -4.08
N LEU A 197 -7.83 4.00 -3.99
CA LEU A 197 -7.62 2.57 -3.85
C LEU A 197 -8.25 2.03 -2.55
N ASN A 198 -8.16 2.79 -1.46
CA ASN A 198 -8.82 2.44 -0.21
C ASN A 198 -10.34 2.54 -0.30
N ALA A 199 -10.89 3.53 -0.99
CA ALA A 199 -12.34 3.64 -1.19
C ALA A 199 -12.90 2.41 -1.95
N CYS A 200 -12.11 1.83 -2.85
CA CYS A 200 -12.50 0.62 -3.61
C CYS A 200 -12.45 -0.67 -2.79
N VAL A 201 -11.54 -0.80 -1.82
CA VAL A 201 -11.22 -2.10 -1.18
C VAL A 201 -11.33 -2.08 0.35
N GLY A 202 -11.26 -0.90 0.96
CA GLY A 202 -11.32 -0.70 2.40
C GLY A 202 -10.03 -1.07 3.14
N PHE A 203 -10.22 -1.69 4.31
CA PHE A 203 -9.19 -1.96 5.31
C PHE A 203 -7.87 -2.61 4.82
N PRO A 204 -7.82 -3.49 3.79
CA PRO A 204 -6.55 -4.08 3.35
C PRO A 204 -5.56 -3.02 2.83
N ILE A 205 -6.06 -1.98 2.18
CA ILE A 205 -5.24 -0.86 1.70
C ILE A 205 -4.80 0.01 2.88
N MET A 206 -5.71 0.30 3.82
CA MET A 206 -5.39 1.02 5.05
C MET A 206 -4.27 0.32 5.83
N ASN A 207 -4.31 -1.01 5.95
CA ASN A 207 -3.29 -1.78 6.65
C ASN A 207 -1.91 -1.64 6.02
N LYS A 208 -1.80 -1.60 4.68
CA LYS A 208 -0.52 -1.33 4.00
C LYS A 208 0.02 0.07 4.35
N ALA A 209 -0.84 1.08 4.40
CA ALA A 209 -0.43 2.43 4.83
C ALA A 209 -0.01 2.47 6.31
N LYS A 210 -0.74 1.77 7.18
CA LYS A 210 -0.41 1.65 8.62
C LYS A 210 0.90 0.94 8.86
N GLU A 211 1.25 -0.08 8.07
CA GLU A 211 2.55 -0.76 8.15
C GLU A 211 3.70 0.23 7.90
N LEU A 212 3.60 1.05 6.85
CA LEU A 212 4.59 2.09 6.54
C LEU A 212 4.69 3.13 7.66
N VAL A 213 3.57 3.52 8.26
CA VAL A 213 3.53 4.41 9.42
C VAL A 213 4.17 3.78 10.66
N ALA A 214 3.95 2.48 10.88
CA ALA A 214 4.55 1.75 12.00
C ALA A 214 6.08 1.72 11.87
N ILE A 215 6.61 1.47 10.67
CA ILE A 215 8.05 1.53 10.38
C ILE A 215 8.63 2.91 10.69
N ASN A 216 7.95 3.97 10.24
CA ASN A 216 8.34 5.36 10.52
C ASN A 216 8.31 5.71 12.02
N SER A 217 7.34 5.15 12.75
CA SER A 217 7.21 5.39 14.19
C SER A 217 8.29 4.63 14.97
N ALA A 218 8.60 3.40 14.55
CA ALA A 218 9.66 2.59 15.13
C ALA A 218 11.04 3.25 14.97
N SER A 219 11.37 3.82 13.80
CA SER A 219 12.66 4.52 13.61
C SER A 219 12.79 5.72 14.55
N LYS A 220 11.74 6.54 14.67
CA LYS A 220 11.72 7.71 15.57
C LYS A 220 11.83 7.34 17.05
N SER A 221 11.28 6.20 17.46
CA SER A 221 11.37 5.73 18.85
C SER A 221 12.81 5.36 19.24
N LYS A 222 13.60 4.81 18.30
CA LYS A 222 15.00 4.45 18.53
C LYS A 222 15.89 5.66 18.74
N ARG A 223 15.57 6.81 18.12
CA ARG A 223 16.33 8.07 18.27
C ARG A 223 16.20 8.71 19.66
N LYS A 224 15.14 8.39 20.41
CA LYS A 224 14.90 8.97 21.74
C LYS A 224 15.62 8.23 22.87
N LYS A 225 16.21 7.08 22.58
CA LYS A 225 17.00 6.29 23.53
C LYS A 225 18.47 6.61 23.32
#